data_AF-G9KJ76-F1
#
_entry.id   AF-G9KJ76-F1
#
_cell.length_a   1.000
_cell.length_b   1.000
_cell.length_c   1.000
_cell.angle_alpha   90.00
_cell.angle_beta   90.00
_cell.angle_gamma   90.00
#
_symmetry.space_group_name_H-M   'P 1'
#
loop_
_entity.id
_entity.type
_entity.pdbx_description
1 polymer ?
#
loop_
_entity_poly.entity_id
_entity_poly.type
_entity_poly.pdbx_seq_one_letter_code
_entity_poly.pdbx_strand_id
1 'polypeptide(L)'
;AVNPCCSNPCQNQGVCMSIGFDQYMCDCSRTGFYGENCSTPEFLTRVKLLLKPTPNTVHYILTHFKGVWNIVNNIPFLRNVIMRYVLTSRSHFIESPPTYNVDYGYKSWEAFSNLSYYTRALP
;
A
#
# COMPACT_ATOMS: atom_id res chain seq x y z
N ALA A 1 25.70 -2.32 17.79
CA ALA A 1 24.83 -1.15 17.51
C ALA A 1 23.43 -1.68 17.28
N VAL A 2 22.41 -1.02 17.84
CA VAL A 2 21.01 -1.39 17.66
C VAL A 2 20.53 -0.82 16.32
N ASN A 3 19.83 -1.60 15.51
CA ASN A 3 19.30 -1.09 14.25
C ASN A 3 18.17 -0.08 14.53
N PRO A 4 18.30 1.20 14.12
CA PRO A 4 17.28 2.21 14.39
C PRO A 4 15.94 1.92 13.69
N CYS A 5 15.95 1.12 12.62
CA CYS A 5 14.73 0.68 11.93
C CYS A 5 13.91 -0.37 12.71
N CYS A 6 14.41 -0.93 13.82
CA CYS A 6 13.64 -1.87 14.64
C CYS A 6 12.36 -1.26 15.23
N SER A 7 12.32 0.06 15.39
CA SER A 7 11.13 0.79 15.86
C SER A 7 10.06 1.01 14.77
N ASN A 8 10.35 0.64 13.51
CA ASN A 8 9.53 0.92 12.33
C ASN A 8 9.07 2.39 12.28
N PRO A 9 10.01 3.36 12.24
CA PRO A 9 9.66 4.78 12.36
C PRO A 9 8.93 5.30 11.10
N CYS A 10 9.25 4.76 9.92
CA CYS A 10 8.69 5.19 8.65
C CYS A 10 7.22 4.77 8.48
N GLN A 11 6.33 5.75 8.32
CA GLN A 11 4.90 5.55 8.13
C GLN A 11 4.52 5.49 6.64
N ASN A 12 3.27 5.12 6.35
CA ASN A 12 2.66 5.24 5.02
C ASN A 12 3.46 4.58 3.88
N GLN A 13 4.01 3.37 4.13
CA GLN A 13 4.84 2.62 3.17
C GLN A 13 6.21 3.26 2.86
N GLY A 14 6.69 4.17 3.71
CA GLY A 14 8.07 4.64 3.64
C GLY A 14 9.07 3.52 3.94
N VAL A 15 10.20 3.50 3.22
CA VAL A 15 11.25 2.49 3.39
C VAL A 15 12.31 2.98 4.37
N CYS A 16 12.57 2.24 5.45
CA CYS A 16 13.58 2.59 6.44
C CYS A 16 14.97 2.15 5.99
N MET A 17 15.95 3.06 6.01
CA MET A 17 17.35 2.79 5.76
C MET A 17 18.19 3.27 6.95
N SER A 18 19.10 2.45 7.46
CA SER A 18 20.05 2.87 8.49
C SER A 18 21.21 3.63 7.87
N ILE A 19 21.54 4.80 8.41
CA ILE A 19 22.68 5.64 8.02
C ILE A 19 23.66 5.67 9.20
N GLY A 20 24.87 5.13 9.01
CA GLY A 20 25.84 5.01 10.10
C GLY A 20 25.40 4.02 11.18
N PHE A 21 25.77 4.29 12.43
CA PHE A 21 25.55 3.36 13.54
C PHE A 21 24.20 3.54 14.26
N ASP A 22 23.73 4.79 14.42
CA ASP A 22 22.54 5.11 15.24
C ASP A 22 21.51 6.02 14.53
N GLN A 23 21.70 6.35 13.25
CA GLN A 23 20.77 7.21 12.49
C GLN A 23 19.99 6.38 11.46
N TYR A 24 18.79 6.85 11.12
CA TYR A 24 17.96 6.30 10.06
C TYR A 24 17.49 7.40 9.12
N MET A 25 17.06 7.00 7.93
CA MET A 25 16.37 7.85 6.98
C MET A 25 15.23 7.07 6.35
N CYS A 26 14.08 7.71 6.20
CA CYS A 26 12.94 7.16 5.50
C CYS A 26 12.93 7.64 4.05
N ASP A 27 12.88 6.70 3.10
CA ASP A 27 12.55 7.01 1.72
C ASP A 27 11.03 7.09 1.57
N CYS A 28 10.51 8.32 1.44
CA CYS A 28 9.08 8.61 1.26
C CYS A 28 8.66 8.69 -0.22
N SER A 29 9.51 8.26 -1.16
CA SER A 29 9.26 8.39 -2.59
C SER A 29 7.91 7.78 -3.01
N ARG A 30 7.07 8.58 -3.68
CA ARG A 30 5.74 8.20 -4.20
C ARG A 30 4.73 7.72 -3.15
N THR A 31 5.00 7.93 -1.87
CA THR A 31 4.01 7.68 -0.80
C THR A 31 2.92 8.76 -0.78
N GLY A 32 3.22 9.95 -1.31
CA GLY A 32 2.37 11.15 -1.20
C GLY A 32 2.46 11.81 0.19
N PHE A 33 3.50 11.47 0.96
CA PHE A 33 3.86 12.03 2.24
C PHE A 33 5.32 12.45 2.27
N TYR A 34 5.67 13.34 3.19
CA TYR A 34 7.02 13.84 3.41
C TYR A 34 7.30 14.06 4.91
N GLY A 35 8.55 14.45 5.22
CA GLY A 35 9.08 14.60 6.57
C GLY A 35 9.92 13.40 7.00
N GLU A 36 10.50 13.46 8.19
CA GLU A 36 11.45 12.44 8.69
C GLU A 36 10.85 11.03 8.71
N ASN A 37 9.57 10.92 9.08
CA ASN A 37 8.85 9.64 9.23
C ASN A 37 7.76 9.42 8.17
N CYS A 38 7.76 10.19 7.08
CA CYS A 38 6.70 10.15 6.06
C CYS A 38 5.27 10.33 6.63
N SER A 39 5.11 11.19 7.65
CA SER A 39 3.84 11.42 8.34
C SER A 39 3.05 12.62 7.81
N THR A 40 3.72 13.55 7.11
CA THR A 40 3.11 14.81 6.66
C THR A 40 2.52 14.62 5.26
N PRO A 41 1.20 14.72 5.06
CA PRO A 41 0.58 14.49 3.76
C PRO A 41 0.77 15.67 2.81
N GLU A 42 0.94 15.37 1.53
CA GLU A 42 0.74 16.36 0.46
C GLU A 42 -0.74 16.78 0.34
N PHE A 43 -1.00 17.91 -0.32
CA PHE A 43 -2.36 18.44 -0.47
C PHE A 43 -3.34 17.43 -1.10
N LEU A 44 -2.95 16.80 -2.21
CA LEU A 44 -3.78 15.81 -2.90
C LEU A 44 -4.03 14.57 -2.04
N THR A 45 -3.00 14.12 -1.30
CA THR A 45 -3.11 12.99 -0.37
C THR A 45 -4.10 13.30 0.74
N ARG A 46 -4.05 14.51 1.30
CA ARG A 46 -5.01 14.98 2.31
C ARG A 46 -6.44 14.96 1.79
N VAL A 47 -6.69 15.44 0.58
CA VAL A 47 -8.02 15.40 -0.05
C VAL A 47 -8.49 13.96 -0.25
N LYS A 48 -7.62 13.07 -0.76
CA LYS A 48 -7.94 11.64 -0.94
C LYS A 48 -8.29 10.97 0.39
N LEU A 49 -7.56 11.27 1.46
CA LEU A 49 -7.82 10.70 2.79
C LEU A 49 -9.16 11.17 3.37
N LEU A 50 -9.54 12.43 3.14
CA LEU A 50 -10.83 12.96 3.60
C LEU A 50 -12.02 12.35 2.87
N LEU A 51 -11.88 12.04 1.57
CA LEU A 51 -12.95 11.47 0.75
C LEU A 51 -13.01 9.94 0.79
N LYS A 52 -11.95 9.26 1.26
CA LYS A 52 -11.86 7.80 1.27
C LYS A 52 -12.82 7.22 2.31
N PRO A 53 -13.86 6.44 1.92
CA PRO A 53 -14.75 5.79 2.86
C PRO A 53 -14.04 4.66 3.61
N THR A 54 -14.53 4.35 4.81
CA THR A 54 -13.99 3.23 5.59
C THR A 54 -14.31 1.88 4.92
N PRO A 55 -13.50 0.83 5.15
CA PRO A 55 -13.79 -0.51 4.62
C PRO A 55 -15.18 -1.02 5.01
N ASN A 56 -15.63 -0.70 6.22
CA ASN A 56 -16.94 -1.09 6.73
C ASN A 56 -18.08 -0.37 5.98
N THR A 57 -17.91 0.93 5.69
CA THR A 57 -18.86 1.68 4.87
C THR A 57 -18.97 1.10 3.46
N VAL A 58 -17.84 0.76 2.83
CA VAL A 58 -17.82 0.13 1.50
C VAL A 58 -18.51 -1.24 1.54
N HIS A 59 -18.21 -2.07 2.55
CA HIS A 59 -18.84 -3.37 2.73
C HIS A 59 -20.36 -3.24 2.92
N TYR A 60 -20.81 -2.27 3.72
CA TYR A 60 -22.22 -1.99 3.94
C TYR A 60 -22.92 -1.62 2.62
N ILE A 61 -22.36 -0.70 1.85
CA ILE A 61 -22.91 -0.28 0.55
C ILE A 61 -23.02 -1.46 -0.41
N LEU A 62 -22.01 -2.33 -0.47
CA LEU A 62 -21.99 -3.50 -1.37
C LEU A 62 -23.01 -4.59 -0.97
N THR A 63 -23.41 -4.67 0.30
CA THR A 63 -24.25 -5.78 0.81
C THR A 63 -25.71 -5.42 1.03
N HIS A 64 -26.04 -4.15 1.32
CA HIS A 64 -27.40 -3.78 1.76
C HIS A 64 -28.34 -3.37 0.63
N PHE A 65 -27.86 -2.73 -0.44
CA PHE A 65 -28.72 -2.13 -1.47
C PHE A 65 -29.00 -3.05 -2.68
N LYS A 66 -29.54 -4.25 -2.45
CA LYS A 66 -29.73 -5.27 -3.50
C LYS A 66 -30.50 -4.77 -4.74
N GLY A 67 -31.55 -3.96 -4.55
CA GLY A 67 -32.33 -3.40 -5.66
C GLY A 67 -31.51 -2.48 -6.57
N VAL A 68 -30.70 -1.60 -5.98
CA VAL A 68 -29.79 -0.72 -6.72
C VAL A 68 -28.72 -1.54 -7.44
N TRP A 69 -28.14 -2.54 -6.77
CA TRP A 69 -27.13 -3.41 -7.37
C TRP A 69 -27.67 -4.26 -8.53
N ASN A 70 -28.93 -4.70 -8.49
CA ASN A 70 -29.54 -5.38 -9.63
C ASN A 70 -29.60 -4.49 -10.87
N ILE A 71 -29.91 -3.20 -10.72
CA ILE A 71 -29.91 -2.22 -11.82
C ILE A 71 -28.48 -2.02 -12.34
N VAL A 72 -27.53 -1.78 -11.43
CA VAL A 72 -26.11 -1.56 -11.77
C VAL A 72 -25.51 -2.77 -12.49
N ASN A 73 -25.84 -3.99 -12.05
CA ASN A 73 -25.33 -5.22 -12.66
C ASN A 73 -25.91 -5.49 -14.05
N ASN A 74 -27.13 -5.01 -14.34
CA ASN A 74 -27.76 -5.14 -15.64
C ASN A 74 -27.19 -4.15 -16.68
N ILE A 75 -26.56 -3.05 -16.22
CA ILE A 75 -25.90 -2.08 -17.11
C ILE A 75 -24.42 -2.47 -17.27
N PRO A 76 -23.99 -3.00 -18.43
CA PRO A 76 -22.64 -3.55 -18.60
C PRO A 76 -21.54 -2.51 -18.38
N PHE A 77 -21.78 -1.27 -18.79
CA PHE A 77 -20.85 -0.16 -18.59
C PHE A 77 -20.54 0.07 -17.11
N LEU A 78 -21.58 0.22 -16.27
CA LEU A 78 -21.41 0.49 -14.83
C LEU A 78 -20.75 -0.68 -14.12
N ARG A 79 -21.21 -1.91 -14.40
CA ARG A 79 -20.60 -3.13 -13.85
C ARG A 79 -19.10 -3.20 -14.18
N ASN A 80 -18.72 -2.94 -15.43
CA ASN A 80 -17.32 -3.00 -15.85
C ASN A 80 -16.47 -1.90 -15.22
N VAL A 81 -17.00 -0.68 -15.08
CA VAL A 81 -16.30 0.43 -14.39
C VAL A 81 -16.05 0.09 -12.92
N ILE A 82 -17.06 -0.43 -12.21
CA ILE A 82 -16.93 -0.81 -10.81
C ILE A 82 -15.94 -1.98 -10.66
N MET A 83 -16.05 -3.02 -11.49
CA MET A 83 -15.11 -4.14 -11.45
C MET A 83 -13.67 -3.69 -11.76
N ARG A 84 -13.47 -2.82 -12.75
CA ARG A 84 -12.14 -2.25 -13.05
C ARG A 84 -11.59 -1.46 -11.87
N TYR A 85 -12.42 -0.67 -11.19
CA TYR A 85 -12.03 0.06 -10.00
C TYR A 85 -11.63 -0.88 -8.85
N VAL A 86 -12.41 -1.96 -8.62
CA VAL A 86 -12.09 -2.97 -7.60
C VAL A 86 -10.75 -3.65 -7.90
N LEU A 87 -10.53 -4.08 -9.15
CA LEU A 87 -9.28 -4.74 -9.54
C LEU A 87 -8.07 -3.82 -9.38
N THR A 88 -8.16 -2.60 -9.92
CA THR A 88 -7.05 -1.64 -9.86
C THR A 88 -6.76 -1.22 -8.42
N SER A 89 -7.77 -0.83 -7.64
CA SER A 89 -7.58 -0.41 -6.25
C SER A 89 -6.96 -1.48 -5.36
N ARG A 90 -7.23 -2.78 -5.61
CA ARG A 90 -6.61 -3.89 -4.87
C ARG A 90 -5.20 -4.20 -5.35
N SER A 91 -4.98 -4.22 -6.67
CA SER A 91 -3.68 -4.53 -7.26
C SER A 91 -2.60 -3.52 -6.88
N HIS A 92 -2.94 -2.24 -6.73
CA HIS A 92 -1.98 -1.19 -6.35
C HIS A 92 -1.40 -1.33 -4.93
N PHE A 93 -1.96 -2.18 -4.07
CA PHE A 93 -1.39 -2.48 -2.76
C PHE A 93 -0.31 -3.58 -2.79
N ILE A 94 -0.18 -4.28 -3.92
CA ILE A 94 0.80 -5.35 -4.10
C ILE A 94 2.00 -4.79 -4.86
N GLU A 95 3.19 -4.94 -4.28
CA GLU A 95 4.43 -4.56 -4.96
C GLU A 95 4.75 -5.57 -6.07
N SER A 96 4.96 -5.05 -7.28
CA SER A 96 5.39 -5.83 -8.44
C SER A 96 6.43 -5.00 -9.18
N PRO A 97 7.70 -5.45 -9.26
CA PRO A 97 8.25 -6.76 -8.88
C PRO A 97 8.32 -7.03 -7.35
N PRO A 98 8.49 -8.30 -6.92
CA PRO A 98 8.61 -8.65 -5.49
C PRO A 98 9.87 -8.04 -4.87
N THR A 99 9.80 -7.70 -3.58
CA THR A 99 10.81 -6.86 -2.91
C THR A 99 11.58 -7.59 -1.81
N TYR A 100 10.87 -8.13 -0.82
CA TYR A 100 11.47 -8.76 0.37
C TYR A 100 11.20 -10.26 0.41
N ASN A 101 12.03 -10.98 1.17
CA ASN A 101 11.79 -12.38 1.55
C ASN A 101 12.20 -12.60 3.02
N VAL A 102 12.27 -13.85 3.48
CA VAL A 102 12.62 -14.16 4.88
C VAL A 102 14.06 -13.77 5.25
N ASP A 103 14.99 -13.85 4.30
CA ASP A 103 16.42 -13.61 4.54
C ASP A 103 16.82 -12.15 4.27
N TYR A 104 16.13 -11.48 3.35
CA TYR A 104 16.42 -10.12 2.91
C TYR A 104 15.27 -9.16 3.25
N GLY A 105 15.48 -8.34 4.28
CA GLY A 105 14.63 -7.20 4.65
C GLY A 105 14.89 -5.93 3.82
N TYR A 106 15.65 -6.05 2.73
CA TYR A 106 15.96 -4.97 1.79
C TYR A 106 15.88 -5.51 0.36
N LYS A 107 15.70 -4.62 -0.62
CA LYS A 107 15.60 -5.00 -2.04
C LYS A 107 16.97 -5.51 -2.52
N SER A 108 17.03 -6.76 -2.98
CA SER A 108 18.24 -7.38 -3.51
C SER A 108 17.93 -8.17 -4.78
N TRP A 109 18.94 -8.42 -5.61
CA TRP A 109 18.76 -9.27 -6.81
C TRP A 109 18.38 -10.69 -6.43
N GLU A 110 18.97 -11.24 -5.36
CA GLU A 110 18.66 -12.58 -4.87
C GLU A 110 17.20 -12.71 -4.44
N ALA A 111 16.67 -11.72 -3.72
CA ALA A 111 15.26 -11.69 -3.31
C ALA A 111 14.30 -11.62 -4.51
N PHE A 112 14.75 -11.07 -5.63
CA PHE A 112 13.98 -10.99 -6.87
C PHE A 112 14.09 -12.26 -7.74
N SER A 113 15.30 -12.81 -7.92
CA SER A 113 15.54 -13.89 -8.88
C SER A 113 15.24 -15.29 -8.32
N ASN A 114 15.38 -15.50 -7.01
CA ASN A 114 15.24 -16.82 -6.42
C ASN A 114 13.78 -17.15 -6.10
N LEU A 115 13.13 -17.87 -7.02
CA LEU A 115 11.72 -18.27 -6.93
C LEU A 115 11.43 -19.34 -5.87
N SER A 116 12.46 -19.89 -5.21
CA SER A 116 12.27 -20.82 -4.10
C SER A 116 11.70 -20.12 -2.85
N TYR A 117 11.88 -18.79 -2.76
CA TYR A 117 11.41 -17.99 -1.64
C TYR A 117 10.00 -17.45 -1.87
N TYR A 118 9.22 -17.43 -0.78
CA TYR A 118 8.02 -16.61 -0.73
C TYR A 118 8.40 -15.15 -0.48
N THR A 119 7.78 -14.25 -1.25
CA THR A 119 7.94 -12.82 -1.02
C THR A 119 7.15 -12.37 0.23
N ARG A 120 7.64 -11.33 0.89
CA ARG A 120 6.99 -10.71 2.05
C ARG A 120 6.53 -9.30 1.70
N ALA A 121 5.31 -8.96 2.12
CA ALA A 121 4.76 -7.62 1.94
C ALA A 121 5.43 -6.56 2.84
N LEU A 122 6.03 -6.98 3.95
CA LEU A 122 6.81 -6.16 4.86
C LEU A 122 8.09 -6.90 5.26
N PRO A 123 9.22 -6.18 5.44
CA PRO A 123 10.50 -6.77 5.84
C PRO A 123 10.47 -7.39 7.24
#